data_AF-W0FSD9-F1
#
_entry.id   AF-W0FSD9-F1
#
_cell.length_a   1.000
_cell.length_b   1.000
_cell.length_c   1.000
_cell.angle_alpha   90.00
_cell.angle_beta   90.00
_cell.angle_gamma   90.00
#
_symmetry.space_group_name_H-M   'P 1'
#
loop_
_entity.id
_entity.type
_entity.pdbx_description
1 polymer ?
#
loop_
_entity_poly.entity_id
_entity_poly.type
_entity_poly.pdbx_seq_one_letter_code
_entity_poly.pdbx_strand_id
1 'polypeptide(L)'
;MLTHNVASFEEAVVYFNASLLGDGVMVTMLLQMVLLFLTVCIDPYILKKQKRIIMAIIALIVTLIVSDVFSTWLEDQPERMPARTILSIYNYAVWPLILLLFFHIFAPNRKHLVLLILVAINAAVFLTALFSPVAFYITYDNKYHRGPLGYTAHIISGIMLAYLLYLIIREARRMRRKESLIPILSILLILFAVELDENTWKKNIPLSYLTIAIVSCALFVYIYLHLKFVRDHEDALMMNQQLQIMFSQIQPHFLYNSLTVIQELCHTDPAQAETATIQFAKYLRRNMDGLQAKRPIPFSEELEHTREYLSLEQMRFEDKLTVQYDIRCESFTLPPLTLQPIVENAVRHGVR
;
A
#
# COMPACT_ATOMS: atom_id res chain seq x y z
N MET A 1 29.81 -44.89 8.95
CA MET A 1 28.61 -44.17 8.48
C MET A 1 28.50 -42.77 9.08
N LEU A 2 28.65 -42.57 10.40
CA LEU A 2 28.60 -41.23 11.01
C LEU A 2 29.79 -40.32 10.64
N THR A 3 31.01 -40.86 10.50
CA THR A 3 32.23 -40.09 10.14
C THR A 3 32.23 -39.58 8.69
N HIS A 4 31.63 -40.32 7.76
CA HIS A 4 31.51 -39.92 6.36
C HIS A 4 30.51 -38.78 6.16
N ASN A 5 29.44 -38.74 6.98
CA ASN A 5 28.44 -37.66 6.96
C ASN A 5 28.98 -36.35 7.55
N VAL A 6 29.84 -36.40 8.56
CA VAL A 6 30.44 -35.18 9.14
C VAL A 6 31.42 -34.52 8.16
N ALA A 7 32.28 -35.31 7.51
CA ALA A 7 33.17 -34.81 6.45
C ALA A 7 32.38 -34.20 5.28
N SER A 8 31.26 -34.83 4.88
CA SER A 8 30.41 -34.33 3.81
C SER A 8 29.71 -33.00 4.11
N PHE A 9 29.42 -32.72 5.39
CA PHE A 9 28.81 -31.47 5.84
C PHE A 9 29.84 -30.35 5.95
N GLU A 10 31.03 -30.65 6.48
CA GLU A 10 32.15 -29.70 6.50
C GLU A 10 32.55 -29.29 5.08
N GLU A 11 32.64 -30.23 4.13
CA GLU A 11 32.88 -29.92 2.71
C GLU A 11 31.81 -29.01 2.12
N ALA A 12 30.53 -29.26 2.45
CA ALA A 12 29.42 -28.43 1.99
C ALA A 12 29.51 -27.00 2.54
N VAL A 13 29.84 -26.86 3.83
CA VAL A 13 30.01 -25.56 4.49
C VAL A 13 31.22 -24.82 3.92
N VAL A 14 32.32 -25.51 3.65
CA VAL A 14 33.50 -24.92 3.01
C VAL A 14 33.19 -24.44 1.60
N TYR A 15 32.49 -25.25 0.79
CA TYR A 15 32.06 -24.83 -0.54
C TYR A 15 31.08 -23.66 -0.47
N PHE A 16 30.09 -23.71 0.41
CA PHE A 16 29.15 -22.62 0.61
C PHE A 16 29.87 -21.33 0.96
N ASN A 17 30.83 -21.37 1.91
CA ASN A 17 31.65 -20.22 2.26
C ASN A 17 32.52 -19.73 1.10
N ALA A 18 33.11 -20.65 0.31
CA ALA A 18 33.90 -20.31 -0.86
C ALA A 18 33.05 -19.68 -1.98
N SER A 19 31.86 -20.21 -2.25
CA SER A 19 30.89 -19.65 -3.19
C SER A 19 30.36 -18.31 -2.70
N LEU A 20 30.11 -18.17 -1.40
CA LEU A 20 29.69 -16.93 -0.75
C LEU A 20 30.76 -15.85 -0.89
N LEU A 21 32.01 -16.17 -0.58
CA LEU A 21 33.10 -15.20 -0.67
C LEU A 21 33.57 -14.97 -2.12
N GLY A 22 33.36 -15.94 -3.01
CA GLY A 22 33.79 -15.92 -4.40
C GLY A 22 32.81 -15.29 -5.39
N ASP A 23 31.51 -15.26 -5.06
CA ASP A 23 30.47 -14.65 -5.89
C ASP A 23 29.88 -13.40 -5.22
N GLY A 24 30.38 -12.23 -5.64
CA GLY A 24 29.90 -10.94 -5.16
C GLY A 24 28.39 -10.73 -5.36
N VAL A 25 27.77 -11.36 -6.36
CA VAL A 25 26.32 -11.24 -6.59
C VAL A 25 25.57 -11.91 -5.44
N MET A 26 25.97 -13.10 -5.02
CA MET A 26 25.30 -13.81 -3.94
C MET A 26 25.34 -13.05 -2.61
N VAL A 27 26.51 -12.51 -2.24
CA VAL A 27 26.66 -11.71 -1.01
C VAL A 27 25.71 -10.51 -1.03
N THR A 28 25.65 -9.82 -2.17
CA THR A 28 24.78 -8.64 -2.29
C THR A 28 23.30 -9.00 -2.18
N MET A 29 22.86 -10.13 -2.74
CA MET A 29 21.47 -10.59 -2.63
C MET A 29 21.09 -10.98 -1.19
N LEU A 30 21.97 -11.69 -0.47
CA LEU A 30 21.73 -12.05 0.93
C LEU A 30 21.72 -10.80 1.82
N LEU A 31 22.65 -9.88 1.61
CA LEU A 31 22.68 -8.61 2.34
C LEU A 31 21.44 -7.77 2.06
N GLN A 32 20.95 -7.76 0.81
CA GLN A 32 19.68 -7.13 0.44
C GLN A 32 18.48 -7.79 1.16
N MET A 33 18.45 -9.11 1.31
CA MET A 33 17.41 -9.79 2.08
C MET A 33 17.46 -9.45 3.57
N VAL A 34 18.65 -9.36 4.16
CA VAL A 34 18.85 -8.93 5.56
C VAL A 34 18.39 -7.48 5.75
N LEU A 35 18.78 -6.58 4.84
CA LEU A 35 18.34 -5.18 4.89
C LEU A 35 16.82 -5.07 4.74
N LEU A 36 16.21 -5.80 3.80
CA LEU A 36 14.77 -5.82 3.62
C LEU A 36 14.05 -6.35 4.86
N PHE A 37 14.56 -7.42 5.47
CA PHE A 37 14.05 -7.97 6.74
C PHE A 37 14.07 -6.93 7.86
N LEU A 38 15.22 -6.27 8.08
CA LEU A 38 15.36 -5.24 9.11
C LEU A 38 14.43 -4.06 8.85
N THR A 39 14.35 -3.62 7.60
CA THR A 39 13.48 -2.51 7.20
C THR A 39 12.02 -2.83 7.49
N VAL A 40 11.55 -4.02 7.09
CA VAL A 40 10.17 -4.49 7.36
C VAL A 40 9.91 -4.66 8.87
N CYS A 41 10.92 -5.09 9.64
CA CYS A 41 10.85 -5.20 11.10
C CYS A 41 10.69 -3.83 11.79
N ILE A 42 11.37 -2.79 11.29
CA ILE A 42 11.34 -1.45 11.85
C ILE A 42 10.12 -0.66 11.37
N ASP A 43 9.65 -0.86 10.14
CA ASP A 43 8.57 -0.08 9.53
C ASP A 43 7.26 -0.19 10.35
N PRO A 44 6.80 0.91 10.99
CA PRO A 44 5.58 0.93 11.79
C PRO A 44 4.31 1.06 10.93
N TYR A 45 4.46 1.41 9.64
CA TYR A 45 3.37 1.81 8.75
C TYR A 45 2.75 0.63 7.99
N ILE A 46 3.46 -0.49 7.86
CA ILE A 46 2.95 -1.69 7.19
C ILE A 46 2.03 -2.47 8.13
N LEU A 47 0.85 -2.85 7.61
CA LEU A 47 -0.12 -3.68 8.32
C LEU A 47 0.51 -5.00 8.80
N LYS A 48 0.23 -5.42 10.03
CA LYS A 48 0.76 -6.68 10.62
C LYS A 48 0.58 -7.90 9.72
N LYS A 49 -0.54 -8.01 9.00
CA LYS A 49 -0.80 -9.11 8.05
C LYS A 49 0.15 -9.06 6.84
N GLN A 50 0.35 -7.89 6.24
CA GLN A 50 1.28 -7.71 5.10
C GLN A 50 2.73 -7.95 5.54
N LYS A 51 3.11 -7.47 6.73
CA LYS A 51 4.42 -7.73 7.34
C LYS A 51 4.70 -9.24 7.43
N ARG A 52 3.77 -10.04 7.97
CA ARG A 52 3.93 -11.50 8.02
C ARG A 52 4.12 -12.14 6.65
N ILE A 53 3.39 -11.67 5.64
CA ILE A 53 3.50 -12.20 4.27
C ILE A 53 4.85 -11.84 3.66
N ILE A 54 5.31 -10.59 3.79
CA ILE A 54 6.64 -10.16 3.29
C ILE A 54 7.75 -10.95 3.98
N MET A 55 7.65 -11.17 5.30
CA MET A 55 8.63 -11.98 6.04
C MET A 55 8.66 -13.44 5.57
N ALA A 56 7.50 -14.01 5.23
CA ALA A 56 7.43 -15.34 4.62
C ALA A 56 8.06 -15.36 3.21
N ILE A 57 7.84 -14.32 2.40
CA ILE A 57 8.49 -14.18 1.09
C ILE A 57 10.02 -14.11 1.26
N ILE A 58 10.53 -13.27 2.17
CA ILE A 58 11.97 -13.15 2.44
C ILE A 58 12.55 -14.51 2.86
N ALA A 59 11.89 -15.21 3.80
CA ALA A 59 12.34 -16.52 4.24
C ALA A 59 12.42 -17.53 3.08
N LEU A 60 11.39 -17.57 2.22
CA LEU A 60 11.37 -18.45 1.05
C LEU A 60 12.44 -18.10 0.00
N ILE A 61 12.72 -16.80 -0.19
CA ILE A 61 13.78 -16.34 -1.10
C ILE A 61 15.16 -16.74 -0.55
N VAL A 62 15.41 -16.57 0.75
CA VAL A 62 16.67 -16.98 1.38
C VAL A 62 16.89 -18.49 1.21
N THR A 63 15.85 -19.29 1.43
CA THR A 63 15.94 -20.74 1.22
C THR A 63 16.13 -21.13 -0.24
N LEU A 64 15.60 -20.37 -1.21
CA LEU A 64 15.90 -20.55 -2.64
C LEU A 64 17.35 -20.22 -2.96
N ILE A 65 17.90 -19.12 -2.44
CA ILE A 65 19.31 -18.77 -2.64
C ILE A 65 20.22 -19.89 -2.12
N VAL A 66 19.96 -20.37 -0.91
CA VAL A 66 20.72 -21.50 -0.34
C VAL A 66 20.56 -22.75 -1.21
N SER A 67 19.33 -23.04 -1.65
CA SER A 67 19.04 -24.19 -2.50
C SER A 67 19.78 -24.15 -3.85
N ASP A 68 19.84 -23.00 -4.52
CA ASP A 68 20.57 -22.86 -5.79
C ASP A 68 22.06 -23.17 -5.62
N VAL A 69 22.70 -22.64 -4.57
CA VAL A 69 24.13 -22.88 -4.27
C VAL A 69 24.40 -24.36 -4.01
N PHE A 70 23.57 -24.99 -3.17
CA PHE A 70 23.72 -26.41 -2.89
C PHE A 70 23.44 -27.27 -4.14
N SER A 71 22.54 -26.84 -5.02
CA SER A 71 22.26 -27.54 -6.28
C SER A 71 23.46 -27.51 -7.22
N THR A 72 24.15 -26.36 -7.33
CA THR A 72 25.39 -26.25 -8.12
C THR A 72 26.51 -27.08 -7.51
N TRP A 73 26.67 -27.09 -6.18
CA TRP A 73 27.66 -27.92 -5.52
C TRP A 73 27.44 -29.43 -5.72
N LEU A 74 26.17 -29.85 -5.70
CA LEU A 74 25.79 -31.23 -5.92
C LEU A 74 25.98 -31.66 -7.38
N GLU A 75 26.18 -30.74 -8.33
CA GLU A 75 26.32 -31.05 -9.75
C GLU A 75 27.53 -31.93 -10.05
N ASP A 76 28.65 -31.69 -9.38
CA ASP A 76 29.90 -32.44 -9.54
C ASP A 76 29.96 -33.72 -8.68
N GLN A 77 28.88 -34.06 -7.96
CA GLN A 77 28.82 -35.19 -7.01
C GLN A 77 27.73 -36.20 -7.37
N PRO A 78 27.99 -37.10 -8.33
CA PRO A 78 26.99 -38.06 -8.82
C PRO A 78 26.49 -39.03 -7.74
N GLU A 79 27.31 -39.36 -6.74
CA GLU A 79 26.91 -40.18 -5.61
C GLU A 79 25.83 -39.55 -4.72
N ARG A 80 25.59 -38.23 -4.85
CA ARG A 80 24.58 -37.47 -4.09
C ARG A 80 23.37 -37.08 -4.94
N MET A 81 23.15 -37.76 -6.07
CA MET A 81 21.99 -37.56 -6.95
C MET A 81 20.62 -37.50 -6.23
N PRO A 82 20.32 -38.31 -5.20
CA PRO A 82 19.04 -38.21 -4.47
C PRO A 82 18.85 -36.86 -3.78
N ALA A 83 19.92 -36.28 -3.21
CA ALA A 83 19.87 -34.97 -2.57
C ALA A 83 19.57 -33.87 -3.61
N ARG A 84 20.21 -33.94 -4.79
CA ARG A 84 19.98 -32.99 -5.89
C ARG A 84 18.54 -33.09 -6.42
N THR A 85 17.99 -34.31 -6.49
CA THR A 85 16.59 -34.54 -6.86
C THR A 85 15.63 -33.84 -5.88
N ILE A 86 15.82 -34.05 -4.57
CA ILE A 86 14.98 -33.41 -3.54
C ILE A 86 15.06 -31.87 -3.64
N LEU A 87 16.26 -31.33 -3.83
CA LEU A 87 16.49 -29.89 -3.94
C LEU A 87 15.83 -29.28 -5.19
N SER A 88 15.87 -30.01 -6.31
CA SER A 88 15.17 -29.63 -7.54
C SER A 88 13.65 -29.61 -7.35
N ILE A 89 13.08 -30.63 -6.67
CA ILE A 89 11.64 -30.66 -6.33
C ILE A 89 11.27 -29.44 -5.49
N TYR A 90 12.10 -29.13 -4.48
CA TYR A 90 11.90 -27.98 -3.61
C TYR A 90 11.86 -26.67 -4.42
N ASN A 91 12.85 -26.43 -5.29
CA ASN A 91 12.91 -25.23 -6.13
C ASN A 91 11.63 -25.07 -6.98
N TYR A 92 11.22 -26.12 -7.70
CA TYR A 92 10.01 -26.06 -8.54
C TYR A 92 8.71 -25.90 -7.74
N ALA A 93 8.67 -26.32 -6.48
CA ALA A 93 7.51 -26.15 -5.61
C ALA A 93 7.42 -24.73 -5.01
N VAL A 94 8.55 -24.09 -4.74
CA VAL A 94 8.59 -22.78 -4.05
C VAL A 94 8.27 -21.61 -4.97
N TRP A 95 8.63 -21.66 -6.26
CA TRP A 95 8.36 -20.55 -7.19
C TRP A 95 6.87 -20.13 -7.24
N PRO A 96 5.91 -21.04 -7.46
CA PRO A 96 4.49 -20.67 -7.49
C PRO A 96 3.96 -20.26 -6.11
N LEU A 97 4.55 -20.78 -5.03
CA LEU A 97 4.21 -20.42 -3.66
C LEU A 97 4.54 -18.95 -3.36
N ILE A 98 5.72 -18.47 -3.80
CA ILE A 98 6.10 -17.05 -3.67
C ILE A 98 5.11 -16.17 -4.44
N LEU A 99 4.74 -16.54 -5.67
CA LEU A 99 3.73 -15.81 -6.43
C LEU A 99 2.38 -15.76 -5.70
N LEU A 100 1.94 -16.86 -5.09
CA LEU A 100 0.73 -16.90 -4.27
C LEU A 100 0.80 -15.91 -3.09
N LEU A 101 1.96 -15.74 -2.46
CA LEU A 101 2.13 -14.76 -1.40
C LEU A 101 2.01 -13.32 -1.92
N PHE A 102 2.56 -13.02 -3.11
CA PHE A 102 2.34 -11.71 -3.76
C PHE A 102 0.87 -11.43 -4.04
N PHE A 103 0.06 -12.42 -4.41
CA PHE A 103 -1.40 -12.25 -4.55
C PHE A 103 -2.07 -11.81 -3.25
N HIS A 104 -1.62 -12.32 -2.10
CA HIS A 104 -2.15 -11.90 -0.80
C HIS A 104 -1.78 -10.46 -0.43
N ILE A 105 -0.72 -9.90 -1.03
CA ILE A 105 -0.32 -8.49 -0.88
C ILE A 105 -1.19 -7.60 -1.77
N PHE A 106 -1.28 -7.91 -3.06
CA PHE A 106 -1.96 -7.04 -4.04
C PHE A 106 -3.48 -7.17 -4.06
N ALA A 107 -4.03 -8.32 -3.64
CA ALA A 107 -5.47 -8.56 -3.58
C ALA A 107 -5.87 -9.20 -2.24
N PRO A 108 -5.72 -8.48 -1.11
CA PRO A 108 -5.90 -9.03 0.24
C PRO A 108 -7.33 -9.46 0.56
N ASN A 109 -8.33 -8.91 -0.15
CA ASN A 109 -9.75 -9.16 0.06
C ASN A 109 -10.32 -10.26 -0.85
N ARG A 110 -9.49 -10.89 -1.70
CA ARG A 110 -9.93 -11.97 -2.60
C ARG A 110 -9.60 -13.33 -2.01
N LYS A 111 -10.47 -14.31 -2.24
CA LYS A 111 -10.16 -15.72 -1.97
C LYS A 111 -9.23 -16.23 -3.07
N HIS A 112 -8.09 -16.79 -2.68
CA HIS A 112 -7.08 -17.32 -3.60
C HIS A 112 -7.09 -18.85 -3.70
N LEU A 113 -8.26 -19.47 -3.48
CA LEU A 113 -8.41 -20.94 -3.42
C LEU A 113 -7.95 -21.63 -4.71
N VAL A 114 -8.35 -21.10 -5.88
CA VAL A 114 -7.94 -21.65 -7.17
C VAL A 114 -6.41 -21.59 -7.33
N LEU A 115 -5.78 -20.48 -6.93
CA LEU A 115 -4.33 -20.32 -7.00
C LEU A 115 -3.63 -21.31 -6.04
N LEU A 116 -4.17 -21.50 -4.83
CA LEU A 116 -3.65 -22.49 -3.89
C LEU A 116 -3.74 -23.92 -4.46
N ILE A 117 -4.85 -24.27 -5.12
CA ILE A 117 -5.01 -25.55 -5.80
C ILE A 117 -3.95 -25.72 -6.90
N LEU A 118 -3.70 -24.68 -7.71
CA LEU A 118 -2.65 -24.72 -8.74
C LEU A 118 -1.26 -24.95 -8.14
N VAL A 119 -0.92 -24.27 -7.04
CA VAL A 119 0.35 -24.47 -6.32
C VAL A 119 0.44 -25.90 -5.78
N ALA A 120 -0.64 -26.43 -5.20
CA ALA A 120 -0.68 -27.80 -4.67
C ALA A 120 -0.54 -28.86 -5.78
N ILE A 121 -1.22 -28.67 -6.92
CA ILE A 121 -1.08 -29.54 -8.09
C ILE A 121 0.35 -29.51 -8.60
N ASN A 122 0.96 -28.32 -8.71
CA ASN A 122 2.37 -28.20 -9.13
C ASN A 122 3.29 -28.99 -8.19
N ALA A 123 3.17 -28.79 -6.87
CA ALA A 123 3.97 -29.51 -5.90
C ALA A 123 3.79 -31.04 -6.02
N ALA A 124 2.55 -31.51 -6.22
CA ALA A 124 2.25 -32.92 -6.43
C ALA A 124 2.90 -33.49 -7.69
N VAL A 125 2.88 -32.74 -8.81
CA VAL A 125 3.56 -33.13 -10.06
C VAL A 125 5.06 -33.29 -9.82
N PHE A 126 5.73 -32.32 -9.21
CA PHE A 126 7.18 -32.42 -8.99
C PHE A 126 7.58 -33.46 -7.96
N LEU A 127 6.73 -33.77 -6.97
CA LEU A 127 6.95 -34.90 -6.07
C LEU A 127 7.03 -36.25 -6.81
N THR A 128 6.40 -36.38 -7.98
CA THR A 128 6.51 -37.62 -8.79
C THR A 128 7.93 -37.94 -9.23
N ALA A 129 8.83 -36.95 -9.29
CA ALA A 129 10.23 -37.14 -9.68
C ALA A 129 11.00 -38.10 -8.75
N LEU A 130 10.51 -38.34 -7.53
CA LEU A 130 11.10 -39.31 -6.60
C LEU A 130 10.94 -40.76 -7.06
N PHE A 131 9.93 -41.05 -7.89
CA PHE A 131 9.55 -42.42 -8.26
C PHE A 131 9.28 -42.60 -9.75
N SER A 132 9.16 -41.52 -10.52
CA SER A 132 8.77 -41.56 -11.92
C SER A 132 9.35 -40.38 -12.73
N PRO A 133 9.80 -40.58 -13.98
CA PRO A 133 10.39 -39.53 -14.82
C PRO A 133 9.37 -38.54 -15.41
N VAL A 134 8.18 -38.42 -14.82
CA VAL A 134 7.07 -37.62 -15.35
C VAL A 134 7.36 -36.12 -15.27
N ALA A 135 7.83 -35.63 -14.13
CA ALA A 135 8.19 -34.22 -13.97
C ALA A 135 9.61 -33.95 -14.48
N PHE A 136 10.59 -34.66 -13.94
CA PHE A 136 11.97 -34.67 -14.38
C PHE A 136 12.64 -35.94 -13.83
N TYR A 137 13.85 -36.23 -14.31
CA TYR A 137 14.72 -37.23 -13.72
C TYR A 137 16.17 -36.76 -13.81
N ILE A 138 17.00 -37.24 -12.89
CA ILE A 138 18.44 -37.02 -12.91
C ILE A 138 19.10 -38.34 -13.26
N THR A 139 19.98 -38.33 -14.25
CA THR A 139 20.71 -39.55 -14.68
C THR A 139 21.84 -39.90 -13.70
N TYR A 140 22.43 -41.08 -13.84
CA TYR A 140 23.53 -41.54 -12.99
C TYR A 140 24.80 -40.68 -13.13
N ASP A 141 25.01 -40.04 -14.27
CA ASP A 141 26.05 -39.01 -14.48
C ASP A 141 25.62 -37.62 -13.98
N ASN A 142 24.57 -37.58 -13.14
CA ASN A 142 24.05 -36.39 -12.50
C ASN A 142 23.65 -35.30 -13.50
N LYS A 143 23.07 -35.66 -14.64
CA LYS A 143 22.52 -34.67 -15.57
C LYS A 143 21.02 -34.56 -15.40
N TYR A 144 20.54 -33.32 -15.37
CA TYR A 144 19.12 -33.03 -15.28
C TYR A 144 18.44 -33.24 -16.63
N HIS A 145 17.39 -34.06 -16.67
CA HIS A 145 16.53 -34.25 -17.82
C HIS A 145 15.08 -33.92 -17.48
N ARG A 146 14.50 -33.01 -18.26
CA ARG A 146 13.11 -32.59 -18.09
C ARG A 146 12.16 -33.68 -18.60
N GLY A 147 11.14 -34.01 -17.80
CA GLY A 147 10.08 -34.95 -18.17
C GLY A 147 8.94 -34.29 -18.96
N PRO A 148 7.94 -35.07 -19.42
CA PRO A 148 6.79 -34.55 -20.17
C PRO A 148 6.00 -33.46 -19.43
N LEU A 149 5.88 -33.56 -18.11
CA LEU A 149 5.20 -32.57 -17.26
C LEU A 149 6.18 -31.57 -16.61
N GLY A 150 7.45 -31.53 -17.01
CA GLY A 150 8.43 -30.63 -16.42
C GLY A 150 8.18 -29.14 -16.70
N TYR A 151 7.38 -28.80 -17.72
CA TYR A 151 6.98 -27.42 -18.01
C TYR A 151 5.80 -26.92 -17.17
N THR A 152 5.17 -27.78 -16.36
CA THR A 152 3.98 -27.42 -15.58
C THR A 152 4.24 -26.25 -14.62
N ALA A 153 5.41 -26.19 -13.98
CA ALA A 153 5.79 -25.07 -13.11
C ALA A 153 5.85 -23.73 -13.86
N HIS A 154 6.42 -23.71 -15.07
CA HIS A 154 6.51 -22.51 -15.90
C HIS A 154 5.12 -22.07 -16.40
N ILE A 155 4.30 -23.02 -16.85
CA ILE A 155 2.94 -22.74 -17.33
C ILE A 155 2.07 -22.18 -16.19
N ILE A 156 2.06 -22.84 -15.02
CA ILE A 156 1.28 -22.39 -13.85
C ILE A 156 1.77 -21.02 -13.39
N SER A 157 3.09 -20.82 -13.26
CA SER A 157 3.66 -19.53 -12.86
C SER A 157 3.36 -18.43 -13.88
N GLY A 158 3.40 -18.73 -15.18
CA GLY A 158 3.05 -17.79 -16.25
C GLY A 158 1.58 -17.35 -16.19
N ILE A 159 0.65 -18.30 -15.98
CA ILE A 159 -0.77 -18.01 -15.79
C ILE A 159 -0.98 -17.15 -14.53
N MET A 160 -0.33 -17.51 -13.42
CA MET A 160 -0.38 -16.74 -12.18
C MET A 160 0.16 -15.32 -12.38
N LEU A 161 1.29 -15.16 -13.07
CA LEU A 161 1.91 -13.87 -13.29
C LEU A 161 1.07 -12.98 -14.22
N ALA A 162 0.50 -13.54 -15.27
CA ALA A 162 -0.44 -12.84 -16.15
C ALA A 162 -1.70 -12.38 -15.39
N TYR A 163 -2.23 -13.23 -14.51
CA TYR A 163 -3.37 -12.86 -13.66
C TYR A 163 -3.00 -11.76 -12.65
N LEU A 164 -1.80 -11.84 -12.05
CA LEU A 164 -1.30 -10.82 -11.12
C LEU A 164 -1.13 -9.49 -11.84
N LEU A 165 -0.53 -9.51 -13.05
CA LEU A 165 -0.36 -8.34 -13.90
C LEU A 165 -1.71 -7.71 -14.25
N TYR A 166 -2.71 -8.51 -14.62
CA TYR A 166 -4.07 -8.02 -14.85
C TYR A 166 -4.64 -7.29 -13.63
N LEU A 167 -4.50 -7.86 -12.43
CA LEU A 167 -4.99 -7.22 -11.20
C LEU A 167 -4.28 -5.89 -10.94
N ILE A 168 -2.96 -5.84 -11.12
CA ILE A 168 -2.15 -4.64 -10.90
C ILE A 168 -2.52 -3.56 -11.93
N ILE A 169 -2.64 -3.90 -13.22
CA ILE A 169 -3.06 -2.96 -14.27
C ILE A 169 -4.47 -2.44 -14.00
N ARG A 170 -5.40 -3.30 -13.58
CA ARG A 170 -6.76 -2.88 -13.24
C ARG A 170 -6.77 -1.87 -12.10
N GLU A 171 -5.99 -2.12 -11.05
CA GLU A 171 -5.84 -1.19 -9.93
C GLU A 171 -5.14 0.11 -10.35
N ALA A 172 -4.09 0.01 -11.19
CA ALA A 172 -3.38 1.17 -11.74
C ALA A 172 -4.31 2.09 -12.55
N ARG A 173 -5.20 1.51 -13.38
CA ARG A 173 -6.21 2.26 -14.14
C ARG A 173 -7.22 2.96 -13.23
N ARG A 174 -7.56 2.37 -12.08
CA ARG A 174 -8.45 2.96 -11.09
C ARG A 174 -7.80 4.14 -10.38
N MET A 175 -6.52 4.00 -10.01
CA MET A 175 -5.78 5.02 -9.27
C MET A 175 -5.29 6.17 -10.17
N ARG A 176 -5.00 5.92 -11.46
CA ARG A 176 -4.40 6.87 -12.42
C ARG A 176 -3.12 7.57 -11.90
N ARG A 177 -2.29 6.85 -11.14
CA ARG A 177 -1.03 7.38 -10.56
C ARG A 177 0.20 6.71 -11.17
N LYS A 178 1.32 7.45 -11.19
CA LYS A 178 2.60 6.97 -11.76
C LYS A 178 3.24 5.89 -10.91
N GLU A 179 3.05 5.89 -9.57
CA GLU A 179 3.63 4.86 -8.69
C GLU A 179 3.16 3.43 -9.05
N SER A 180 1.97 3.29 -9.66
CA SER A 180 1.46 1.99 -10.09
C SER A 180 2.29 1.33 -11.21
N LEU A 181 3.23 2.05 -11.81
CA LEU A 181 4.20 1.48 -12.77
C LEU A 181 5.22 0.58 -12.08
N ILE A 182 5.58 0.83 -10.82
CA ILE A 182 6.60 0.06 -10.08
C ILE A 182 6.27 -1.45 -10.07
N PRO A 183 5.09 -1.89 -9.60
CA PRO A 183 4.75 -3.30 -9.60
C PRO A 183 4.58 -3.91 -11.01
N ILE A 184 4.19 -3.11 -12.02
CA ILE A 184 4.10 -3.56 -13.42
C ILE A 184 5.50 -3.88 -13.95
N LEU A 185 6.44 -2.95 -13.78
CA LEU A 185 7.84 -3.12 -14.19
C LEU A 185 8.50 -4.28 -13.42
N SER A 186 8.15 -4.48 -12.15
CA SER A 186 8.64 -5.61 -11.36
C SER A 186 8.19 -6.97 -11.92
N ILE A 187 6.96 -7.07 -12.43
CA ILE A 187 6.49 -8.28 -13.11
C ILE A 187 7.20 -8.48 -14.45
N LEU A 188 7.40 -7.40 -15.22
CA LEU A 188 8.13 -7.47 -16.49
C LEU A 188 9.58 -7.92 -16.28
N LEU A 189 10.22 -7.49 -15.18
CA LEU A 189 11.54 -7.98 -14.78
C LEU A 189 11.54 -9.48 -14.53
N ILE A 190 10.52 -10.02 -13.85
CA ILE A 190 10.38 -11.48 -13.64
C ILE A 190 10.24 -12.21 -14.98
N LEU A 191 9.36 -11.73 -15.86
CA LEU A 191 9.17 -12.34 -17.19
C LEU A 191 10.47 -12.37 -17.99
N PHE A 192 11.22 -11.26 -17.98
CA PHE A 192 12.50 -11.17 -18.66
C PHE A 192 13.54 -12.12 -18.06
N ALA A 193 13.57 -12.27 -16.73
CA ALA A 193 14.48 -13.18 -16.06
C ALA A 193 14.20 -14.66 -16.37
N VAL A 194 12.93 -15.06 -16.48
CA VAL A 194 12.55 -16.42 -16.91
C VAL A 194 13.10 -16.73 -18.30
N GLU A 195 12.97 -15.80 -19.24
CA GLU A 195 13.49 -15.95 -20.60
C GLU A 195 15.02 -16.05 -20.64
N LEU A 196 15.71 -15.30 -19.77
CA LEU A 196 17.17 -15.39 -19.66
C LEU A 196 17.62 -16.75 -19.11
N ASP A 197 16.96 -17.26 -18.08
CA ASP A 197 17.27 -18.58 -17.50
C ASP A 197 17.10 -19.70 -18.54
N GLU A 198 16.05 -19.65 -19.36
CA GLU A 198 15.83 -20.64 -20.42
C GLU A 198 16.94 -20.61 -21.49
N ASN A 199 17.37 -19.41 -21.89
CA ASN A 199 18.43 -19.24 -22.89
C ASN A 199 19.85 -19.48 -22.35
N THR A 200 20.05 -19.44 -21.03
CA THR A 200 21.37 -19.59 -20.39
C THR A 200 21.55 -20.89 -19.63
N TRP A 201 20.57 -21.80 -19.59
CA TRP A 201 20.60 -23.08 -18.87
C TRP A 201 21.87 -23.94 -19.10
N LYS A 202 22.58 -23.76 -20.22
CA LYS A 202 23.84 -24.48 -20.53
C LYS A 202 25.09 -23.86 -19.91
N LYS A 203 25.01 -22.67 -19.32
CA LYS A 203 26.10 -22.01 -18.62
C LYS A 203 25.88 -22.28 -17.13
N ASN A 204 26.85 -22.91 -16.46
CA ASN A 204 26.78 -23.21 -15.03
C ASN A 204 26.87 -21.91 -14.21
N ILE A 205 25.78 -21.16 -14.18
CA ILE A 205 25.64 -19.95 -13.38
C ILE A 205 25.21 -20.38 -11.97
N PRO A 206 25.92 -19.96 -10.91
CA PRO A 206 25.62 -20.39 -9.54
C PRO A 206 24.30 -19.84 -8.99
N LEU A 207 23.78 -18.75 -9.58
CA LEU A 207 22.48 -18.16 -9.24
C LEU A 207 21.62 -17.98 -10.48
N SER A 208 20.35 -18.39 -10.38
CA SER A 208 19.35 -18.14 -11.42
C SER A 208 19.03 -16.65 -11.54
N TYR A 209 18.83 -16.16 -12.78
CA TYR A 209 18.36 -14.81 -13.04
C TYR A 209 16.97 -14.59 -12.44
N LEU A 210 16.11 -15.61 -12.43
CA LEU A 210 14.82 -15.57 -11.73
C LEU A 210 14.99 -15.31 -10.24
N THR A 211 15.96 -15.92 -9.56
CA THR A 211 16.26 -15.67 -8.14
C THR A 211 16.61 -14.19 -7.90
N ILE A 212 17.46 -13.62 -8.75
CA ILE A 212 17.84 -12.19 -8.69
C ILE A 212 16.61 -11.29 -8.93
N ALA A 213 15.76 -11.63 -9.89
CA ALA A 213 14.56 -10.86 -10.21
C ALA A 213 13.53 -10.90 -9.07
N ILE A 214 13.35 -12.04 -8.39
CA ILE A 214 12.43 -12.15 -7.25
C ILE A 214 12.94 -11.35 -6.05
N VAL A 215 14.25 -11.41 -5.75
CA VAL A 215 14.89 -10.55 -4.73
C VAL A 215 14.60 -9.07 -5.01
N SER A 216 14.83 -8.64 -6.25
CA SER A 216 14.58 -7.26 -6.69
C SER A 216 13.09 -6.90 -6.61
N CYS A 217 12.21 -7.79 -7.05
CA CYS A 217 10.77 -7.60 -6.97
C CYS A 217 10.28 -7.46 -5.53
N ALA A 218 10.76 -8.28 -4.59
CA ALA A 218 10.40 -8.16 -3.18
C ALA A 218 10.74 -6.77 -2.61
N LEU A 219 11.90 -6.22 -2.97
CA LEU A 219 12.30 -4.86 -2.61
C LEU A 219 11.37 -3.80 -3.24
N PHE A 220 11.11 -3.88 -4.55
CA PHE A 220 10.26 -2.91 -5.25
C PHE A 220 8.80 -2.96 -4.78
N VAL A 221 8.29 -4.14 -4.42
CA VAL A 221 6.96 -4.31 -3.83
C VAL A 221 6.90 -3.65 -2.45
N TYR A 222 7.93 -3.83 -1.62
CA TYR A 222 8.03 -3.12 -0.34
C TYR A 222 8.01 -1.59 -0.54
N ILE A 223 8.85 -1.08 -1.45
CA ILE A 223 8.91 0.36 -1.76
C ILE A 223 7.54 0.87 -2.24
N TYR A 224 6.88 0.13 -3.13
CA TYR A 224 5.55 0.49 -3.62
C TYR A 224 4.51 0.54 -2.48
N LEU A 225 4.52 -0.43 -1.56
CA LEU A 225 3.61 -0.43 -0.41
C LEU A 225 3.86 0.77 0.51
N HIS A 226 5.13 1.09 0.77
CA HIS A 226 5.51 2.22 1.60
C HIS A 226 5.10 3.55 0.95
N LEU A 227 5.38 3.75 -0.34
CA LEU A 227 4.94 4.94 -1.10
C LEU A 227 3.42 5.07 -1.10
N LYS A 228 2.70 3.95 -1.28
CA LYS A 228 1.23 3.94 -1.24
C LYS A 228 0.74 4.41 0.13
N PHE A 229 1.33 3.91 1.21
CA PHE A 229 0.95 4.27 2.58
C PHE A 229 1.21 5.76 2.85
N VAL A 230 2.41 6.25 2.57
CA VAL A 230 2.80 7.64 2.83
C VAL A 230 1.83 8.59 2.14
N ARG A 231 1.48 8.32 0.87
CA ARG A 231 0.49 9.10 0.14
C ARG A 231 -0.89 9.03 0.78
N ASP A 232 -1.39 7.83 1.10
CA ASP A 232 -2.73 7.68 1.70
C ASP A 232 -2.80 8.43 3.06
N HIS A 233 -1.67 8.53 3.78
CA HIS A 233 -1.54 9.33 4.98
C HIS A 233 -1.52 10.84 4.70
N GLU A 234 -0.74 11.30 3.71
CA GLU A 234 -0.72 12.70 3.29
C GLU A 234 -2.09 13.19 2.82
N ASP A 235 -2.80 12.40 2.00
CA ASP A 235 -4.15 12.70 1.53
C ASP A 235 -5.12 12.84 2.72
N ALA A 236 -5.01 11.96 3.72
CA ALA A 236 -5.83 12.03 4.93
C ALA A 236 -5.48 13.24 5.81
N LEU A 237 -4.21 13.60 5.93
CA LEU A 237 -3.77 14.80 6.65
C LEU A 237 -4.26 16.07 5.96
N MET A 238 -4.12 16.16 4.64
CA MET A 238 -4.61 17.29 3.84
C MET A 238 -6.12 17.44 3.98
N MET A 239 -6.87 16.34 3.91
CA MET A 239 -8.32 16.35 4.14
C MET A 239 -8.66 16.85 5.54
N ASN A 240 -7.97 16.37 6.58
CA ASN A 240 -8.19 16.84 7.95
C ASN A 240 -7.87 18.32 8.12
N GLN A 241 -6.81 18.82 7.50
CA GLN A 241 -6.46 20.25 7.53
C GLN A 241 -7.52 21.09 6.81
N GLN A 242 -8.00 20.64 5.64
CA GLN A 242 -9.10 21.29 4.93
C GLN A 242 -10.38 21.32 5.77
N LEU A 243 -10.70 20.21 6.45
CA LEU A 243 -11.83 20.16 7.39
C LEU A 243 -11.63 21.13 8.55
N GLN A 244 -10.45 21.19 9.16
CA GLN A 244 -10.15 22.14 10.23
C GLN A 244 -10.27 23.59 9.77
N ILE A 245 -9.81 23.91 8.56
CA ILE A 245 -9.98 25.24 7.97
C ILE A 245 -11.47 25.53 7.76
N MET A 246 -12.24 24.60 7.20
CA MET A 246 -13.69 24.76 7.04
C MET A 246 -14.39 24.97 8.40
N PHE A 247 -14.05 24.18 9.42
CA PHE A 247 -14.61 24.35 10.76
C PHE A 247 -14.16 25.66 11.43
N SER A 248 -12.94 26.15 11.16
CA SER A 248 -12.47 27.42 11.72
C SER A 248 -13.21 28.64 11.18
N GLN A 249 -13.79 28.53 9.97
CA GLN A 249 -14.63 29.57 9.38
C GLN A 249 -16.01 29.64 10.05
N ILE A 250 -16.42 28.60 10.79
CA ILE A 250 -17.60 28.63 11.66
C ILE A 250 -17.13 28.97 13.08
N GLN A 251 -17.38 30.19 13.56
CA GLN A 251 -16.90 30.65 14.87
C GLN A 251 -17.54 29.82 16.03
N PRO A 252 -16.84 28.85 16.66
CA PRO A 252 -17.49 27.91 17.58
C PRO A 252 -18.00 28.60 18.85
N HIS A 253 -17.29 29.65 19.26
CA HIS A 253 -17.68 30.51 20.37
C HIS A 253 -18.98 31.26 20.08
N PHE A 254 -19.21 31.73 18.85
CA PHE A 254 -20.47 32.34 18.46
C PHE A 254 -21.62 31.33 18.54
N LEU A 255 -21.40 30.08 18.08
CA LEU A 255 -22.40 29.03 18.17
C LEU A 255 -22.78 28.73 19.63
N TYR A 256 -21.79 28.55 20.49
CA TYR A 256 -22.01 28.29 21.91
C TYR A 256 -22.80 29.44 22.55
N ASN A 257 -22.37 30.68 22.33
CA ASN A 257 -23.01 31.84 22.92
C ASN A 257 -24.43 32.07 22.42
N SER A 258 -24.66 31.90 21.12
CA SER A 258 -26.00 32.00 20.54
C SER A 258 -26.93 30.97 21.16
N LEU A 259 -26.47 29.73 21.36
CA LEU A 259 -27.25 28.68 22.02
C LEU A 259 -27.51 28.99 23.51
N THR A 260 -26.54 29.57 24.23
CA THR A 260 -26.74 30.01 25.61
C THR A 260 -27.80 31.10 25.72
N VAL A 261 -27.77 32.09 24.82
CA VAL A 261 -28.79 33.15 24.77
C VAL A 261 -30.16 32.57 24.43
N ILE A 262 -30.25 31.67 23.43
CA ILE A 262 -31.51 30.98 23.10
C ILE A 262 -32.04 30.19 24.30
N GLN A 263 -31.16 29.48 25.02
CA GLN A 263 -31.54 28.74 26.23
C GLN A 263 -32.13 29.66 27.31
N GLU A 264 -31.50 30.81 27.54
CA GLU A 264 -31.99 31.80 28.51
C GLU A 264 -33.34 32.37 28.07
N LEU A 265 -33.48 32.74 26.79
CA LEU A 265 -34.72 33.22 26.20
C LEU A 265 -35.85 32.19 26.31
N CYS A 266 -35.56 30.88 26.21
CA CYS A 266 -36.60 29.87 26.44
C CYS A 266 -37.26 29.97 27.82
N HIS A 267 -36.56 30.52 28.82
CA HIS A 267 -37.08 30.74 30.15
C HIS A 267 -37.68 32.14 30.35
N THR A 268 -37.09 33.18 29.74
CA THR A 268 -37.46 34.59 29.99
C THR A 268 -38.42 35.16 28.95
N ASP A 269 -38.24 34.83 27.67
CA ASP A 269 -39.09 35.24 26.54
C ASP A 269 -39.14 34.15 25.46
N PRO A 270 -40.08 33.18 25.58
CA PRO A 270 -40.19 32.07 24.63
C PRO A 270 -40.45 32.48 23.18
N ALA A 271 -41.12 33.62 22.94
CA ALA A 271 -41.41 34.09 21.59
C ALA A 271 -40.14 34.65 20.92
N GLN A 272 -39.30 35.35 21.68
CA GLN A 272 -37.99 35.78 21.20
C GLN A 272 -37.05 34.58 20.99
N ALA A 273 -37.12 33.55 21.84
CA ALA A 273 -36.35 32.31 21.67
C ALA A 273 -36.66 31.57 20.35
N GLU A 274 -37.95 31.49 19.97
CA GLU A 274 -38.37 30.91 18.68
C GLU A 274 -37.76 31.70 17.51
N THR A 275 -37.83 33.02 17.58
CA THR A 275 -37.26 33.91 16.55
C THR A 275 -35.75 33.75 16.45
N ALA A 276 -35.04 33.74 17.58
CA ALA A 276 -33.59 33.55 17.66
C ALA A 276 -33.16 32.19 17.10
N THR A 277 -33.93 31.12 17.37
CA THR A 277 -33.67 29.78 16.84
C THR A 277 -33.77 29.74 15.32
N ILE A 278 -34.78 30.39 14.73
CA ILE A 278 -34.93 30.50 13.27
C ILE A 278 -33.77 31.29 12.66
N GLN A 279 -33.38 32.42 13.27
CA GLN A 279 -32.25 33.23 12.79
C GLN A 279 -30.93 32.46 12.86
N PHE A 280 -30.70 31.73 13.95
CA PHE A 280 -29.53 30.87 14.13
C PHE A 280 -29.45 29.76 13.09
N ALA A 281 -30.59 29.12 12.79
CA ALA A 281 -30.65 28.11 11.74
C ALA A 281 -30.37 28.69 10.33
N LYS A 282 -30.89 29.89 10.03
CA LYS A 282 -30.62 30.59 8.76
C LYS A 282 -29.15 30.98 8.63
N TYR A 283 -28.58 31.56 9.69
CA TYR A 283 -27.16 31.90 9.78
C TYR A 283 -26.29 30.67 9.50
N LEU A 284 -26.52 29.56 10.20
CA LEU A 284 -25.76 28.31 10.00
C LEU A 284 -25.85 27.79 8.57
N ARG A 285 -27.05 27.79 7.99
CA ARG A 285 -27.26 27.35 6.61
C ARG A 285 -26.47 28.22 5.62
N ARG A 286 -26.58 29.54 5.74
CA ARG A 286 -25.87 30.47 4.85
C ARG A 286 -24.35 30.42 5.00
N ASN A 287 -23.85 30.20 6.21
CA ASN A 287 -22.43 29.98 6.43
C ASN A 287 -21.95 28.72 5.68
N MET A 288 -22.69 27.61 5.77
CA MET A 288 -22.37 26.38 5.03
C MET A 288 -22.48 26.55 3.50
N ASP A 289 -23.48 27.28 3.02
CA ASP A 289 -23.65 27.55 1.59
C ASP A 289 -22.53 28.46 1.06
N GLY A 290 -22.11 29.47 1.84
CA GLY A 290 -20.99 30.35 1.54
C GLY A 290 -19.64 29.63 1.45
N LEU A 291 -19.41 28.63 2.32
CA LEU A 291 -18.21 27.78 2.27
C LEU A 291 -18.11 26.92 1.00
N GLN A 292 -19.24 26.60 0.37
CA GLN A 292 -19.30 25.78 -0.84
C GLN A 292 -19.37 26.60 -2.13
N ALA A 293 -19.63 27.90 -2.02
CA ALA A 293 -19.83 28.77 -3.16
C ALA A 293 -18.51 29.02 -3.92
N LYS A 294 -18.48 28.59 -5.19
CA LYS A 294 -17.32 28.73 -6.10
C LYS A 294 -17.39 29.99 -6.98
N ARG A 295 -18.41 30.83 -6.81
CA ARG A 295 -18.68 32.02 -7.64
C ARG A 295 -19.03 33.21 -6.75
N PRO A 296 -18.77 34.45 -7.22
CA PRO A 296 -19.25 35.65 -6.55
C PRO A 296 -20.77 35.64 -6.38
N ILE A 297 -21.24 36.10 -5.22
CA ILE A 297 -22.65 36.27 -4.88
C ILE A 297 -23.06 37.75 -4.90
N PRO A 298 -24.34 38.08 -5.11
CA PRO A 298 -24.82 39.46 -4.96
C PRO A 298 -24.57 40.01 -3.55
N PHE A 299 -24.22 41.30 -3.46
CA PHE A 299 -24.04 41.96 -2.15
C PHE A 299 -25.30 41.92 -1.29
N SER A 300 -26.49 41.95 -1.89
CA SER A 300 -27.75 41.78 -1.16
C SER A 300 -27.79 40.47 -0.36
N GLU A 301 -27.27 39.37 -0.90
CA GLU A 301 -27.25 38.07 -0.21
C GLU A 301 -26.24 38.07 0.96
N GLU A 302 -25.04 38.62 0.74
CA GLU A 302 -24.03 38.77 1.79
C GLU A 302 -24.52 39.70 2.92
N LEU A 303 -25.22 40.78 2.57
CA LEU A 303 -25.80 41.73 3.52
C LEU A 303 -26.91 41.09 4.36
N GLU A 304 -27.79 40.29 3.75
CA GLU A 304 -28.80 39.56 4.50
C GLU A 304 -28.17 38.56 5.49
N HIS A 305 -27.11 37.87 5.09
CA HIS A 305 -26.36 36.98 5.98
C HIS A 305 -25.76 37.75 7.16
N THR A 306 -25.17 38.92 6.88
CA THR A 306 -24.61 39.82 7.90
C THR A 306 -25.68 40.32 8.87
N ARG A 307 -26.90 40.62 8.39
CA ARG A 307 -28.03 41.03 9.23
C ARG A 307 -28.47 39.93 10.19
N GLU A 308 -28.48 38.66 9.75
CA GLU A 308 -28.81 37.52 10.60
C GLU A 308 -27.76 37.30 11.70
N TYR A 309 -26.48 37.48 11.40
CA TYR A 309 -25.42 37.46 12.40
C TYR A 309 -25.61 38.59 13.43
N LEU A 310 -25.79 39.82 12.95
CA LEU A 310 -25.93 40.99 13.81
C LEU A 310 -27.19 40.95 14.67
N SER A 311 -28.30 40.38 14.19
CA SER A 311 -29.51 40.23 15.00
C SER A 311 -29.29 39.30 16.19
N LEU A 312 -28.52 38.21 16.00
CA LEU A 312 -28.15 37.30 17.08
C LEU A 312 -27.20 37.95 18.08
N GLU A 313 -26.18 38.67 17.62
CA GLU A 313 -25.28 39.41 18.53
C GLU A 313 -25.99 40.57 19.25
N GLN A 314 -26.99 41.21 18.63
CA GLN A 314 -27.80 42.25 19.28
C GLN A 314 -28.71 41.68 20.37
N MET A 315 -29.27 40.48 20.19
CA MET A 315 -29.98 39.79 21.28
C MET A 315 -29.04 39.46 22.44
N ARG A 316 -27.79 39.13 22.14
CA ARG A 316 -26.78 38.76 23.14
C ARG A 316 -26.24 39.96 23.93
N PHE A 317 -26.02 41.07 23.24
CA PHE A 317 -25.37 42.25 23.82
C PHE A 317 -26.33 43.37 24.19
N GLU A 318 -27.61 43.24 23.84
CA GLU A 318 -28.68 44.17 24.15
C GLU A 318 -28.24 45.61 23.81
N ASP A 319 -28.30 46.51 24.80
CA ASP A 319 -27.99 47.93 24.65
C ASP A 319 -26.51 48.22 24.35
N LYS A 320 -25.62 47.23 24.47
CA LYS A 320 -24.17 47.41 24.22
C LYS A 320 -23.79 47.34 22.74
N LEU A 321 -24.68 46.89 21.86
CA LEU A 321 -24.42 46.78 20.42
C LEU A 321 -25.42 47.60 19.59
N THR A 322 -24.99 48.77 19.13
CA THR A 322 -25.74 49.59 18.17
C THR A 322 -25.20 49.36 16.76
N VAL A 323 -26.08 49.00 15.82
CA VAL A 323 -25.73 48.77 14.41
C VAL A 323 -26.38 49.85 13.55
N GLN A 324 -25.57 50.54 12.74
CA GLN A 324 -26.04 51.52 11.77
C GLN A 324 -25.67 51.07 10.35
N TYR A 325 -26.65 51.07 9.45
CA TYR A 325 -26.45 50.75 8.04
C TYR A 325 -26.50 52.05 7.21
N ASP A 326 -25.37 52.45 6.61
CA ASP A 326 -25.31 53.51 5.58
C ASP A 326 -24.86 52.88 4.25
N ILE A 327 -25.84 52.42 3.46
CA ILE A 327 -25.61 51.64 2.23
C ILE A 327 -26.07 52.48 1.04
N ARG A 328 -25.13 52.79 0.13
CA ARG A 328 -25.38 53.64 -1.05
C ARG A 328 -25.58 52.86 -2.35
N CYS A 329 -25.11 51.62 -2.42
CA CYS A 329 -25.25 50.75 -3.58
C CYS A 329 -25.25 49.29 -3.13
N GLU A 330 -26.18 48.50 -3.65
CA GLU A 330 -26.25 47.04 -3.43
C GLU A 330 -26.00 46.22 -4.70
N SER A 331 -25.93 46.88 -5.86
CA SER A 331 -25.87 46.23 -7.17
C SER A 331 -24.45 45.86 -7.60
N PHE A 332 -23.78 45.04 -6.80
CA PHE A 332 -22.49 44.45 -7.15
C PHE A 332 -22.37 43.02 -6.63
N THR A 333 -21.36 42.30 -7.11
CA THR A 333 -21.05 40.94 -6.67
C THR A 333 -19.69 40.90 -6.00
N LEU A 334 -19.55 40.01 -5.03
CA LEU A 334 -18.32 39.79 -4.28
C LEU A 334 -18.19 38.31 -3.91
N PRO A 335 -16.98 37.83 -3.58
CA PRO A 335 -16.84 36.52 -2.99
C PRO A 335 -17.71 36.38 -1.72
N PRO A 336 -18.31 35.21 -1.48
CA PRO A 336 -19.07 34.95 -0.26
C PRO A 336 -18.18 35.10 0.98
N LEU A 337 -18.78 35.47 2.12
CA LEU A 337 -18.08 35.62 3.40
C LEU A 337 -16.96 36.68 3.37
N THR A 338 -17.12 37.74 2.58
CA THR A 338 -16.18 38.88 2.55
C THR A 338 -16.54 39.93 3.61
N LEU A 339 -17.83 40.27 3.74
CA LEU A 339 -18.29 41.30 4.67
C LEU A 339 -18.31 40.77 6.10
N GLN A 340 -18.73 39.52 6.24
CA GLN A 340 -18.94 38.89 7.54
C GLN A 340 -17.70 38.94 8.46
N PRO A 341 -16.48 38.54 8.04
CA PRO A 341 -15.30 38.60 8.92
C PRO A 341 -14.95 40.01 9.40
N ILE A 342 -15.25 41.04 8.59
CA ILE A 342 -15.02 42.44 8.94
C ILE A 342 -16.00 42.86 10.03
N VAL A 343 -17.26 42.49 9.88
CA VAL A 343 -18.33 42.79 10.84
C VAL A 343 -18.14 42.02 12.14
N GLU A 344 -17.80 40.73 12.09
CA GLU A 344 -17.44 39.93 13.26
C GLU A 344 -16.29 40.56 14.03
N ASN A 345 -15.26 41.02 13.31
CA ASN A 345 -14.14 41.70 13.92
C ASN A 345 -14.56 43.02 14.58
N ALA A 346 -15.42 43.81 13.94
CA ALA A 346 -15.95 45.07 14.49
C ALA A 346 -16.74 44.84 15.80
N VAL A 347 -17.63 43.84 15.84
CA VAL A 347 -18.38 43.49 17.06
C VAL A 347 -17.42 43.03 18.15
N ARG A 348 -16.47 42.15 17.83
CA ARG A 348 -15.50 41.64 18.81
C ARG A 348 -14.64 42.74 19.43
N HIS A 349 -14.28 43.77 18.67
CA HIS A 349 -13.48 44.89 19.16
C HIS A 349 -14.33 45.97 19.85
N GLY A 350 -15.57 46.18 19.42
CA GLY A 350 -16.44 47.24 19.94
C GLY A 350 -17.13 46.89 21.26
N VAL A 351 -17.42 45.61 21.51
CA VAL A 351 -18.11 45.15 22.73
C VAL A 351 -17.14 44.61 23.79
N ARG A 352 -15.84 44.57 23.49
CA ARG A 352 -14.79 44.13 24.43
C ARG A 352 -14.31 45.22 25.37
#